data_AF-A0A7V3LLV2-F1
#
_entry.id   AF-A0A7V3LLV2-F1
#
_cell.length_a   1.000
_cell.length_b   1.000
_cell.length_c   1.000
_cell.angle_alpha   90.00
_cell.angle_beta   90.00
_cell.angle_gamma   90.00
#
_symmetry.space_group_name_H-M   'P 1'
#
loop_
_entity.id
_entity.type
_entity.pdbx_description
1 polymer ?
#
loop_
_entity_poly.entity_id
_entity_poly.type
_entity_poly.pdbx_seq_one_letter_code
_entity_poly.pdbx_strand_id
1 'polypeptide(L)' 'MTDRQPIENLIEAALFFQGGALSIKELAKAIGESPERTEEGITSLAASLEGTGLSIVREGGRVALGTAPAVHQ' A
#
# COMPACT_ATOMS: atom_id res chain seq x y z
N MET A 1 4.27 5.08 -25.40
CA MET A 1 4.91 4.32 -24.31
C MET A 1 3.79 3.95 -23.36
N THR A 2 3.52 2.67 -23.16
CA THR A 2 2.49 2.26 -22.18
C THR A 2 3.08 2.55 -20.80
N ASP A 3 2.75 3.70 -20.25
CA ASP A 3 3.31 4.21 -19.00
C ASP A 3 2.88 3.26 -17.87
N ARG A 4 3.80 2.38 -17.46
CA ARG A 4 3.55 1.47 -16.34
C ARG A 4 3.54 2.34 -15.10
N GLN A 5 2.38 2.48 -14.46
CA GLN A 5 2.26 3.31 -13.26
C GLN A 5 3.28 2.86 -12.19
N PRO A 6 3.79 3.80 -11.37
CA PRO A 6 4.62 3.46 -10.21
C PRO A 6 3.93 2.41 -9.34
N ILE A 7 4.72 1.51 -8.74
CA ILE A 7 4.16 0.41 -7.94
C ILE A 7 3.39 0.93 -6.73
N GLU A 8 3.82 2.07 -6.19
CA GLU A 8 3.19 2.79 -5.09
C GLU A 8 1.73 3.11 -5.42
N ASN A 9 1.48 3.65 -6.62
CA ASN A 9 0.13 4.00 -7.08
C ASN A 9 -0.75 2.76 -7.25
N LEU A 10 -0.18 1.65 -7.73
CA LEU A 10 -0.90 0.38 -7.88
C LEU A 10 -1.24 -0.21 -6.51
N ILE A 11 -0.32 -0.16 -5.55
CA ILE A 11 -0.53 -0.62 -4.19
C ILE A 11 -1.60 0.23 -3.51
N GLU A 12 -1.49 1.56 -3.58
CA GLU A 12 -2.47 2.48 -3.00
C GLU A 12 -3.87 2.22 -3.57
N ALA A 13 -3.99 2.12 -4.90
CA ALA A 13 -5.26 1.82 -5.55
C ALA A 13 -5.85 0.47 -5.12
N ALA A 14 -5.02 -0.57 -5.01
CA ALA A 14 -5.45 -1.89 -4.56
C ALA A 14 -5.95 -1.87 -3.10
N LEU A 15 -5.20 -1.24 -2.20
CA LEU A 15 -5.58 -1.11 -0.79
C LEU A 15 -6.83 -0.24 -0.60
N PHE A 16 -6.98 0.82 -1.40
CA PHE A 16 -8.16 1.69 -1.39
C PHE A 16 -9.40 0.94 -1.86
N PHE A 17 -9.32 0.25 -3.01
CA PHE A 17 -10.45 -0.47 -3.59
C PHE A 17 -10.94 -1.61 -2.70
N GLN A 18 -10.01 -2.34 -2.07
CA GLN A 18 -10.35 -3.51 -1.28
C GLN A 18 -10.91 -3.16 0.11
N GLY A 19 -10.70 -1.92 0.58
CA GLY A 19 -11.33 -1.37 1.78
C GLY A 19 -10.91 -2.02 3.10
N GLY A 20 -9.84 -2.83 3.10
CA GLY A 20 -9.39 -3.60 4.25
C GLY A 20 -7.96 -4.11 4.11
N ALA A 21 -7.45 -4.76 5.16
CA ALA A 21 -6.08 -5.24 5.19
C ALA A 21 -5.87 -6.44 4.27
N LEU A 22 -4.76 -6.46 3.53
CA LEU A 22 -4.33 -7.54 2.64
C LEU A 22 -3.03 -8.16 3.11
N SER A 23 -2.92 -9.47 3.01
CA SER A 23 -1.59 -10.09 3.07
C SER A 23 -0.75 -9.66 1.86
N ILE A 24 0.57 -9.72 2.02
CA ILE A 24 1.51 -9.40 0.93
C ILE A 24 1.25 -10.24 -0.33
N LYS A 25 0.88 -11.51 -0.14
CA LYS A 25 0.57 -12.41 -1.26
C LYS A 25 -0.69 -12.01 -2.02
N GLU A 26 -1.72 -11.55 -1.31
CA GLU A 26 -2.97 -11.08 -1.92
C GLU A 26 -2.72 -9.78 -2.70
N LEU A 27 -1.98 -8.85 -2.09
CA LEU A 27 -1.64 -7.58 -2.71
C LEU A 27 -0.76 -7.78 -3.96
N ALA A 28 0.31 -8.58 -3.86
CA ALA A 28 1.20 -8.91 -4.97
C ALA A 28 0.44 -9.50 -6.16
N LYS A 29 -0.50 -10.41 -5.89
CA LYS A 29 -1.38 -10.97 -6.91
C LYS A 29 -2.30 -9.91 -7.54
N ALA A 30 -2.84 -8.99 -6.75
CA ALA A 30 -3.74 -7.94 -7.23
C ALA A 30 -3.03 -6.95 -8.16
N ILE A 31 -1.78 -6.60 -7.87
CA ILE A 31 -1.00 -5.64 -8.66
C ILE A 31 -0.14 -6.31 -9.75
N GLY A 32 -0.09 -7.64 -9.78
CA GLY A 32 0.67 -8.40 -10.79
C GLY A 32 2.18 -8.38 -10.57
N GLU A 33 2.64 -8.33 -9.33
CA GLU A 33 4.05 -8.22 -8.95
C GLU A 33 4.51 -9.36 -8.04
N SER A 34 5.81 -9.48 -7.79
CA SER A 34 6.34 -10.46 -6.83
C SER A 34 6.13 -10.00 -5.38
N PRO A 35 6.07 -10.91 -4.40
CA PRO A 35 5.98 -10.55 -2.99
C PRO A 35 7.11 -9.62 -2.53
N GLU A 36 8.33 -9.86 -2.99
CA GLU A 36 9.52 -9.08 -2.63
C GLU A 36 9.40 -7.64 -3.16
N ARG A 37 9.06 -7.48 -4.45
CA ARG A 37 8.86 -6.16 -5.05
C ARG A 37 7.68 -5.43 -4.42
N THR A 38 6.62 -6.16 -4.05
CA THR A 38 5.46 -5.60 -3.35
C THR A 38 5.87 -5.05 -1.99
N GLU A 39 6.73 -5.76 -1.26
CA GLU A 39 7.21 -5.33 0.06
C GLU A 39 8.07 -4.07 0.00
N GLU A 40 8.96 -4.00 -0.99
CA GLU A 40 9.74 -2.81 -1.31
C GLU A 40 8.80 -1.64 -1.67
N GLY A 41 7.80 -1.89 -2.51
CA GLY A 41 6.80 -0.90 -2.92
C GLY A 41 5.96 -0.38 -1.76
N ILE A 42 5.58 -1.24 -0.80
CA ILE A 42 4.85 -0.81 0.41
C ILE A 42 5.74 0.11 1.25
N THR A 43 7.04 -0.19 1.36
CA THR A 43 7.99 0.63 2.10
C THR A 43 8.17 1.99 1.44
N SER A 44 8.29 2.03 0.11
CA SER A 44 8.33 3.26 -0.69
C SER A 44 7.04 4.08 -0.53
N LEU A 45 5.88 3.42 -0.63
CA LEU A 45 4.58 4.06 -0.45
C LEU A 45 4.45 4.65 0.97
N ALA A 46 4.83 3.93 2.01
CA ALA A 46 4.77 4.42 3.38
C ALA A 46 5.58 5.71 3.56
N ALA A 47 6.78 5.79 2.98
CA ALA A 47 7.59 7.01 2.99
C ALA A 47 6.94 8.14 2.18
N SER A 48 6.32 7.84 1.03
CA SER A 48 5.63 8.85 0.22
C SER A 48 4.38 9.43 0.88
N LEU A 49 3.77 8.69 1.82
CA LEU A 49 2.61 9.13 2.58
C LEU A 49 2.96 10.00 3.80
N GLU A 50 4.24 10.14 4.15
CA GLU A 50 4.66 11.02 5.24
C GLU A 50 4.22 12.47 4.99
N GLY A 51 3.62 13.10 6.00
CA GLY A 51 3.08 14.46 5.89
C GLY A 51 1.73 14.55 5.18
N THR A 52 1.14 13.43 4.75
CA THR A 52 -0.23 13.36 4.23
C THR A 52 -1.25 12.99 5.33
N GLY A 53 -2.53 12.92 4.97
CA GLY A 53 -3.59 12.44 5.86
C GLY A 53 -3.73 10.91 5.93
N LEU A 54 -2.91 10.16 5.18
CA LEU A 54 -2.95 8.70 5.08
C LEU A 54 -1.68 8.07 5.65
N SER A 55 -1.76 6.79 6.01
CA SER A 55 -0.61 6.00 6.46
C SER A 55 -0.76 4.54 6.04
N ILE A 56 0.36 3.81 6.03
CA ILE A 56 0.35 2.35 5.92
C ILE A 56 0.24 1.74 7.32
N VAL A 57 -0.77 0.88 7.51
CA VAL A 57 -0.94 0.10 8.74
C VAL A 57 -0.52 -1.33 8.48
N ARG A 58 0.32 -1.88 9.37
CA ARG A 58 0.84 -3.26 9.30
C ARG A 58 0.44 -4.01 10.57
N GLU A 59 -0.39 -5.05 10.44
CA GLU A 59 -0.84 -5.87 11.57
C GLU A 59 -1.01 -7.33 11.15
N GLY A 60 -0.46 -8.26 11.94
CA GLY A 60 -0.62 -9.70 11.68
C GLY A 60 -0.13 -10.17 10.30
N GLY A 61 0.88 -9.51 9.72
CA GLY A 61 1.37 -9.81 8.37
C GLY A 61 0.45 -9.33 7.24
N ARG A 62 -0.50 -8.44 7.56
CA ARG A 62 -1.38 -7.77 6.61
C ARG A 62 -1.08 -6.27 6.58
N VAL A 63 -1.45 -5.65 5.48
CA VAL A 63 -1.18 -4.25 5.14
C VAL A 63 -2.49 -3.59 4.73
N ALA A 64 -2.77 -2.41 5.27
CA ALA A 64 -3.94 -1.59 4.93
C ALA A 64 -3.55 -0.13 4.74
N LEU A 65 -4.41 0.62 4.04
CA LEU A 65 -4.42 2.08 4.17
C LEU A 65 -5.19 2.46 5.44
N GLY A 66 -4.56 3.30 6.25
CA GLY A 66 -5.16 3.93 7.40
C GLY A 66 -5.07 5.44 7.31
N THR A 67 -5.62 6.12 8.31
CA THR A 67 -5.45 7.56 8.44
C THR A 67 -4.14 7.86 9.16
N ALA A 68 -3.55 9.03 8.92
CA ALA A 68 -2.40 9.50 9.70
C ALA A 68 -2.78 9.62 11.20
N PRO A 69 -1.85 9.41 12.14
CA PRO A 69 -2.15 9.49 13.57
C PRO A 69 -2.76 10.84 14.01
N ALA A 70 -2.39 11.92 13.31
CA ALA A 70 -2.84 13.29 13.60
C ALA A 70 -4.36 13.51 13.43
N VAL A 71 -5.06 12.65 12.69
CA VAL A 71 -6.51 12.78 12.44
C VAL A 71 -7.39 11.87 13.30
N HIS A 72 -6.81 11.12 14.24
CA HIS A 72 -7.52 10.20 15.15
C HIS A 72 -7.67 10.74 16.59
N GLN A 73 -7.56 12.07 16.79
CA GLN A 73 -7.83 12.71 18.10
C GLN A 73 -9.32 12.89 18.38
#